data_AF-A0A2V6JTL4-F1
#
_entry.id   AF-A0A2V6JTL4-F1
#
_cell.length_a   1.000
_cell.length_b   1.000
_cell.length_c   1.000
_cell.angle_alpha   90.00
_cell.angle_beta   90.00
_cell.angle_gamma   90.00
#
_symmetry.space_group_name_H-M   'P 1'
#
loop_
_entity.id
_entity.type
_entity.pdbx_description
1 polymer ?
#
loop_
_entity_poly.entity_id
_entity_poly.type
_entity_poly.pdbx_seq_one_letter_code
_entity_poly.pdbx_strand_id
1 'polypeptide(L)'
;PSQAVGALALESDGKIIVGPDLGGTPTSPMSIFRLNADGSIDSTFALRSGIKNFGNTRVDLIAFQQDGKVLIGGAFDVVNGYPRLGLARLLSDTDPLAPTSVVSRKTHGNAGTFEVPLPLTGPPGIECRTGGTSGNHQVIVTFPNPVIVDRALVTSGVGRVSNMTVNGNDVTVDLTGVTNAQTITLTLKQVTAGMSSADVSVSMGVLFGDTNADGFVDSADITQTKSQSGNPLTSSNFREDVNIDGFIDSADISLVKAQSGTAAPPATSPASTVTPTSSSNKWYTSRRKTTSVLRPR
;
A
#
# COMPACT_ATOMS: atom_id res chain seq x y z
N PRO A 1 -0.87 -23.77 30.27
CA PRO A 1 -1.66 -22.56 29.97
C PRO A 1 -3.03 -22.95 29.39
N SER A 2 -4.11 -22.53 30.05
CA SER A 2 -5.45 -22.65 29.48
C SER A 2 -5.65 -21.53 28.45
N GLN A 3 -6.04 -21.90 27.25
CA GLN A 3 -6.36 -20.97 26.17
C GLN A 3 -7.81 -21.21 25.79
N ALA A 4 -8.63 -20.18 25.91
CA ALA A 4 -10.04 -20.23 25.57
C ALA A 4 -10.46 -18.98 24.78
N VAL A 5 -11.66 -19.03 24.23
CA VAL A 5 -12.32 -17.87 23.62
C VAL A 5 -13.08 -17.13 24.71
N GLY A 6 -12.72 -15.87 24.94
CA GLY A 6 -13.36 -15.01 25.94
C GLY A 6 -14.61 -14.32 25.41
N ALA A 7 -14.59 -13.93 24.13
CA ALA A 7 -15.71 -13.27 23.46
C ALA A 7 -15.67 -13.52 21.94
N LEU A 8 -16.85 -13.48 21.32
CA LEU A 8 -17.05 -13.51 19.86
C LEU A 8 -18.01 -12.39 19.47
N ALA A 9 -17.77 -11.76 18.32
CA ALA A 9 -18.73 -10.84 17.72
C ALA A 9 -18.78 -11.02 16.19
N LEU A 10 -19.99 -11.02 15.65
CA LEU A 10 -20.27 -11.17 14.22
C LEU A 10 -20.40 -9.80 13.55
N GLU A 11 -19.64 -9.58 12.48
CA GLU A 11 -19.71 -8.41 11.62
C GLU A 11 -20.87 -8.52 10.62
N SER A 12 -21.34 -7.39 10.08
CA SER A 12 -22.43 -7.36 9.09
C SER A 12 -22.10 -8.08 7.78
N ASP A 13 -20.81 -8.28 7.47
CA ASP A 13 -20.32 -9.00 6.30
C ASP A 13 -20.08 -10.50 6.55
N GLY A 14 -20.40 -10.98 7.76
CA GLY A 14 -20.26 -12.37 8.16
C GLY A 14 -18.89 -12.74 8.76
N LYS A 15 -17.93 -11.80 8.85
CA LYS A 15 -16.67 -12.06 9.56
C LYS A 15 -16.88 -12.11 11.08
N ILE A 16 -15.96 -12.75 11.79
CA ILE A 16 -16.08 -12.99 13.25
C ILE A 16 -14.82 -12.49 13.96
N ILE A 17 -14.96 -11.53 14.86
CA ILE A 17 -13.87 -11.12 15.77
C ILE A 17 -13.85 -12.04 16.98
N VAL A 18 -12.67 -12.52 17.33
CA VAL A 18 -12.41 -13.46 18.42
C VAL A 18 -11.51 -12.82 19.47
N GLY A 19 -12.05 -12.65 20.68
CA GLY A 19 -11.35 -12.17 21.86
C GLY A 19 -10.77 -13.32 22.69
N PRO A 20 -9.54 -13.20 23.20
CA PRO A 20 -8.91 -14.29 23.94
C PRO A 20 -9.33 -14.34 25.42
N ASP A 21 -9.27 -15.52 26.01
CA ASP A 21 -9.21 -15.76 27.46
C ASP A 21 -7.95 -16.59 27.76
N LEU A 22 -6.91 -15.92 28.26
CA LEU A 22 -5.59 -16.49 28.47
C LEU A 22 -5.31 -16.59 29.97
N GLY A 23 -5.20 -17.84 30.44
CA GLY A 23 -4.75 -18.14 31.79
C GLY A 23 -3.23 -18.33 31.86
N GLY A 24 -2.58 -17.61 32.78
CA GLY A 24 -1.17 -17.78 33.12
C GLY A 24 -0.21 -16.79 32.46
N THR A 25 1.11 -17.02 32.64
CA THR A 25 2.19 -16.09 32.25
C THR A 25 2.12 -15.64 30.78
N PRO A 26 2.53 -14.39 30.47
CA PRO A 26 2.22 -13.66 29.23
C PRO A 26 2.95 -14.16 27.96
N THR A 27 3.38 -15.42 27.93
CA THR A 27 4.13 -16.00 26.81
C THR A 27 3.24 -16.47 25.66
N SER A 28 1.92 -16.35 25.77
CA SER A 28 1.00 -16.72 24.69
C SER A 28 0.81 -15.55 23.72
N PRO A 29 1.20 -15.67 22.44
CA PRO A 29 1.10 -14.59 21.46
C PRO A 29 -0.34 -14.35 20.94
N MET A 30 -1.35 -15.03 21.51
CA MET A 30 -2.73 -14.89 21.02
C MET A 30 -3.28 -13.50 21.32
N SER A 31 -3.41 -12.72 20.25
CA SER A 31 -4.08 -11.43 20.21
C SER A 31 -5.56 -11.63 19.84
N ILE A 32 -6.35 -10.56 19.92
CA ILE A 32 -7.62 -10.51 19.20
C ILE A 32 -7.37 -10.80 17.72
N PHE A 33 -8.15 -11.69 17.12
CA PHE A 33 -8.03 -12.06 15.70
C PHE A 33 -9.41 -12.09 15.05
N ARG A 34 -9.42 -12.17 13.72
CA ARG A 34 -10.67 -12.24 12.94
C ARG A 34 -10.67 -13.46 12.05
N LEU A 35 -11.85 -14.05 11.90
CA LEU A 35 -12.15 -15.11 10.94
C LEU A 35 -13.00 -14.53 9.81
N ASN A 36 -12.76 -15.00 8.58
CA ASN A 36 -13.66 -14.80 7.45
C ASN A 36 -14.98 -15.57 7.69
N ALA A 37 -16.01 -15.27 6.88
CA ALA A 37 -17.31 -15.94 6.97
C ALA A 37 -17.24 -17.47 6.74
N ASP A 38 -16.20 -17.95 6.06
CA ASP A 38 -15.92 -19.37 5.84
C ASP A 38 -15.13 -20.04 6.98
N GLY A 39 -14.81 -19.30 8.05
CA GLY A 39 -14.03 -19.77 9.20
C GLY A 39 -12.52 -19.76 8.99
N SER A 40 -12.01 -19.35 7.83
CA SER A 40 -10.57 -19.15 7.61
C SER A 40 -10.07 -17.91 8.36
N ILE A 41 -8.78 -17.86 8.73
CA ILE A 41 -8.20 -16.69 9.42
C ILE A 41 -8.14 -15.51 8.44
N ASP A 42 -8.68 -14.37 8.85
CA ASP A 42 -8.54 -13.12 8.11
C ASP A 42 -7.16 -12.50 8.37
N SER A 43 -6.25 -12.72 7.43
CA SER A 43 -4.88 -12.20 7.49
C SER A 43 -4.77 -10.67 7.33
N THR A 44 -5.84 -10.01 6.87
CA THR A 44 -5.92 -8.55 6.67
C THR A 44 -6.28 -7.79 7.95
N PHE A 45 -6.74 -8.50 8.98
CA PHE A 45 -7.02 -7.93 10.30
C PHE A 45 -5.73 -7.53 11.01
N ALA A 46 -5.40 -6.23 10.99
CA ALA A 46 -4.13 -5.68 11.43
C ALA A 46 -4.00 -5.48 12.96
N LEU A 47 -4.53 -6.39 13.79
CA LEU A 47 -4.30 -6.39 15.25
C LEU A 47 -3.30 -7.48 15.64
N ARG A 48 -2.03 -7.28 15.30
CA ARG A 48 -1.01 -8.32 15.44
C ARG A 48 -0.32 -8.40 16.81
N SER A 49 -0.48 -7.43 17.71
CA SER A 49 0.05 -7.57 19.08
C SER A 49 -0.40 -6.41 19.94
N GLY A 50 -1.01 -6.66 21.11
CA GLY A 50 -1.17 -5.54 22.02
C GLY A 50 -1.94 -5.74 23.30
N ILE A 51 -2.89 -6.67 23.34
CA ILE A 51 -3.69 -6.87 24.56
C ILE A 51 -2.82 -7.61 25.58
N LYS A 52 -2.47 -6.94 26.67
CA LYS A 52 -1.67 -7.52 27.75
C LYS A 52 -2.23 -7.10 29.10
N ASN A 53 -2.12 -8.00 30.07
CA ASN A 53 -2.29 -7.75 31.49
C ASN A 53 -1.04 -8.29 32.22
N PHE A 54 -0.69 -7.73 33.38
CA PHE A 54 0.32 -8.32 34.28
C PHE A 54 -0.20 -9.55 35.06
N GLY A 55 -1.03 -10.37 34.41
CA GLY A 55 -1.79 -11.47 34.99
C GLY A 55 -2.59 -12.19 33.89
N ASN A 56 -3.86 -12.51 34.16
CA ASN A 56 -4.74 -13.09 33.15
C ASN A 56 -5.20 -12.01 32.18
N THR A 57 -5.02 -12.26 30.88
CA THR A 57 -5.52 -11.37 29.83
C THR A 57 -6.82 -11.93 29.28
N ARG A 58 -7.92 -11.19 29.41
CA ARG A 58 -9.25 -11.63 28.97
C ARG A 58 -9.99 -10.50 28.27
N VAL A 59 -10.59 -10.81 27.14
CA VAL A 59 -11.61 -9.97 26.50
C VAL A 59 -12.97 -10.59 26.79
N ASP A 60 -13.80 -9.87 27.53
CA ASP A 60 -15.12 -10.31 27.99
C ASP A 60 -16.22 -9.84 27.05
N LEU A 61 -16.00 -8.71 26.39
CA LEU A 61 -16.99 -8.01 25.58
C LEU A 61 -16.34 -7.47 24.31
N ILE A 62 -17.05 -7.62 23.20
CA ILE A 62 -16.74 -7.02 21.91
C ILE A 62 -18.02 -6.39 21.38
N ALA A 63 -17.99 -5.11 21.04
CA ALA A 63 -19.16 -4.38 20.54
C ALA A 63 -18.79 -3.53 19.33
N PHE A 64 -19.57 -3.65 18.26
CA PHE A 64 -19.43 -2.79 17.08
C PHE A 64 -20.09 -1.44 17.30
N GLN A 65 -19.46 -0.40 16.77
CA GLN A 65 -19.99 0.95 16.74
C GLN A 65 -20.48 1.30 15.33
N GLN A 66 -21.40 2.27 15.22
CA GLN A 66 -21.94 2.74 13.93
C GLN A 66 -20.87 3.30 12.98
N ASP A 67 -19.73 3.74 13.50
CA ASP A 67 -18.59 4.24 12.73
C ASP A 67 -17.63 3.12 12.28
N GLY A 68 -18.05 1.85 12.38
CA GLY A 68 -17.27 0.67 12.01
C GLY A 68 -16.19 0.27 13.03
N LYS A 69 -16.01 1.03 14.10
CA LYS A 69 -15.01 0.74 15.15
C LYS A 69 -15.49 -0.38 16.08
N VAL A 70 -14.53 -0.98 16.79
CA VAL A 70 -14.79 -2.09 17.72
C VAL A 70 -14.43 -1.67 19.13
N LEU A 71 -15.38 -1.72 20.06
CA LEU A 71 -15.11 -1.61 21.48
C LEU A 71 -14.79 -2.99 22.05
N ILE A 72 -13.75 -3.07 22.87
CA ILE A 72 -13.41 -4.24 23.65
C ILE A 72 -13.41 -3.91 25.13
N GLY A 73 -13.95 -4.83 25.94
CA GLY A 73 -13.95 -4.74 27.40
C GLY A 73 -13.46 -6.04 28.03
N GLY A 74 -12.79 -5.98 29.18
CA GLY A 74 -12.34 -7.17 29.90
C GLY A 74 -11.17 -6.91 30.86
N ALA A 75 -10.39 -7.95 31.15
CA ALA A 75 -9.19 -7.88 31.99
C ALA A 75 -7.94 -7.68 31.13
N PHE A 76 -7.57 -6.42 30.89
CA PHE A 76 -6.33 -6.03 30.22
C PHE A 76 -5.89 -4.64 30.68
N ASP A 77 -4.58 -4.40 30.67
CA ASP A 77 -3.98 -3.13 31.11
C ASP A 77 -3.39 -2.34 29.93
N VAL A 78 -3.11 -3.03 28.83
CA VAL A 78 -2.43 -2.49 27.67
C VAL A 78 -3.14 -2.95 26.41
N VAL A 79 -3.28 -2.04 25.45
CA VAL A 79 -3.65 -2.35 24.06
C VAL A 79 -2.66 -1.62 23.15
N ASN A 80 -2.04 -2.37 22.23
CA ASN A 80 -1.02 -1.90 21.29
C ASN A 80 0.13 -1.11 21.96
N GLY A 81 0.55 -1.53 23.15
CA GLY A 81 1.64 -0.88 23.90
C GLY A 81 1.22 0.33 24.73
N TYR A 82 -0.04 0.77 24.66
CA TYR A 82 -0.56 1.89 25.45
C TYR A 82 -1.43 1.44 26.63
N PRO A 83 -1.34 2.10 27.79
CA PRO A 83 -2.22 1.83 28.92
C PRO A 83 -3.70 2.01 28.54
N ARG A 84 -4.48 0.95 28.69
CA ARG A 84 -5.93 0.88 28.47
C ARG A 84 -6.49 -0.09 29.51
N LEU A 85 -7.08 0.45 30.56
CA LEU A 85 -7.56 -0.32 31.70
C LEU A 85 -8.96 -0.89 31.42
N GLY A 86 -8.99 -2.12 30.92
CA GLY A 86 -10.21 -2.92 30.75
C GLY A 86 -11.24 -2.43 29.75
N LEU A 87 -10.99 -1.30 29.07
CA LEU A 87 -11.82 -0.80 27.97
C LEU A 87 -10.92 -0.15 26.90
N ALA A 88 -11.13 -0.53 25.64
CA ALA A 88 -10.45 0.09 24.50
C ALA A 88 -11.36 0.16 23.28
N ARG A 89 -11.13 1.16 22.43
CA ARG A 89 -11.74 1.28 21.11
C ARG A 89 -10.69 1.01 20.05
N LEU A 90 -10.90 -0.02 19.26
CA LEU A 90 -10.09 -0.46 18.13
C LEU A 90 -10.62 0.22 16.85
N LEU A 91 -9.70 0.60 15.96
CA LEU A 91 -10.07 1.15 14.65
C LEU A 91 -10.66 0.03 13.78
N SER A 92 -11.57 0.41 12.86
CA SER A 92 -12.15 -0.48 11.85
C SER A 92 -11.09 -1.03 10.90
N ASP A 93 -11.43 -2.11 10.20
CA ASP A 93 -10.52 -2.94 9.38
C ASP A 93 -9.93 -2.33 8.12
N THR A 94 -10.31 -1.11 7.79
CA THR A 94 -9.53 -0.33 6.84
C THR A 94 -8.20 -0.01 7.50
N ASP A 95 -7.11 -0.63 7.04
CA ASP A 95 -5.76 -0.17 7.37
C ASP A 95 -5.76 1.36 7.22
N PRO A 96 -5.61 2.12 8.32
CA PRO A 96 -5.75 3.57 8.26
C PRO A 96 -4.65 4.22 7.42
N LEU A 97 -3.63 3.45 7.03
CA LEU A 97 -2.53 3.85 6.16
C LEU A 97 -2.61 3.23 4.76
N ALA A 98 -3.64 2.43 4.45
CA ALA A 98 -3.91 2.03 3.08
C ALA A 98 -4.63 3.19 2.36
N PRO A 99 -4.06 3.75 1.28
CA PRO A 99 -4.76 4.77 0.51
C PRO A 99 -6.09 4.23 -0.04
N THR A 100 -7.09 5.08 -0.20
CA THR A 100 -8.35 4.76 -0.88
C THR A 100 -8.30 5.04 -2.37
N SER A 101 -7.49 6.02 -2.78
CA SER A 101 -7.29 6.37 -4.18
C SER A 101 -5.93 7.00 -4.39
N VAL A 102 -5.36 6.76 -5.57
CA VAL A 102 -4.15 7.43 -6.04
C VAL A 102 -4.38 7.86 -7.47
N VAL A 103 -4.02 9.10 -7.79
CA VAL A 103 -4.19 9.66 -9.13
C VAL A 103 -2.97 10.47 -9.55
N SER A 104 -2.73 10.52 -10.86
CA SER A 104 -1.87 11.53 -11.49
C SER A 104 -2.75 12.66 -12.04
N ARG A 105 -2.60 13.86 -11.49
CA ARG A 105 -3.43 15.03 -11.81
C ARG A 105 -2.68 15.99 -12.73
N LYS A 106 -3.36 16.48 -13.78
CA LYS A 106 -2.86 17.57 -14.64
C LYS A 106 -3.97 18.52 -15.05
N THR A 107 -3.61 19.79 -15.25
CA THR A 107 -4.52 20.85 -15.72
C THR A 107 -4.23 21.16 -17.18
N HIS A 108 -5.22 20.93 -18.03
CA HIS A 108 -5.18 21.07 -19.49
C HIS A 108 -5.58 22.48 -19.92
N GLY A 109 -4.75 23.45 -19.56
CA GLY A 109 -5.04 24.87 -19.79
C GLY A 109 -6.42 25.28 -19.26
N ASN A 110 -7.26 25.85 -20.13
CA ASN A 110 -8.62 26.27 -19.78
C ASN A 110 -9.65 25.14 -19.76
N ALA A 111 -9.31 23.95 -20.28
CA ALA A 111 -10.22 22.81 -20.29
C ALA A 111 -10.41 22.18 -18.89
N GLY A 112 -9.55 22.54 -17.94
CA GLY A 112 -9.67 22.16 -16.54
C GLY A 112 -8.72 21.06 -16.12
N THR A 113 -9.01 20.41 -14.99
CA THR A 113 -8.13 19.44 -14.35
C THR A 113 -8.66 18.02 -14.54
N PHE A 114 -7.77 17.12 -14.95
CA PHE A 114 -8.09 15.72 -15.21
C PHE A 114 -7.10 14.79 -14.53
N GLU A 115 -7.61 13.63 -14.13
CA GLU A 115 -6.91 12.67 -13.27
C GLU A 115 -6.82 11.31 -13.94
N VAL A 116 -5.61 10.76 -14.02
CA VAL A 116 -5.37 9.37 -14.40
C VAL A 116 -5.35 8.53 -13.11
N PRO A 117 -6.25 7.54 -12.96
CA PRO A 117 -6.19 6.62 -11.83
C PRO A 117 -4.89 5.81 -11.82
N LEU A 118 -4.30 5.66 -10.63
CA LEU A 118 -3.13 4.82 -10.38
C LEU A 118 -3.56 3.67 -9.46
N PRO A 119 -3.90 2.49 -10.01
CA PRO A 119 -4.41 1.38 -9.22
C PRO A 119 -3.48 0.98 -8.08
N LEU A 120 -4.07 0.71 -6.91
CA LEU A 120 -3.37 0.27 -5.72
C LEU A 120 -2.98 -1.22 -5.77
N THR A 121 -3.57 -1.96 -6.70
CA THR A 121 -3.33 -3.39 -6.92
C THR A 121 -3.25 -3.67 -8.41
N GLY A 122 -2.46 -4.66 -8.79
CA GLY A 122 -2.25 -5.01 -10.20
C GLY A 122 -1.18 -4.13 -10.87
N PRO A 123 -1.17 -4.07 -12.21
CA PRO A 123 -0.23 -3.23 -12.95
C PRO A 123 -0.37 -1.74 -12.57
N PRO A 124 0.74 -0.97 -12.51
CA PRO A 124 0.68 0.46 -12.30
C PRO A 124 -0.13 1.16 -13.38
N GLY A 125 -0.91 2.18 -13.01
CA GLY A 125 -1.61 3.03 -13.96
C GLY A 125 -0.62 3.86 -14.78
N ILE A 126 -0.96 4.14 -16.04
CA ILE A 126 -0.04 4.80 -16.99
C ILE A 126 -0.45 6.26 -17.21
N GLU A 127 0.40 7.16 -16.72
CA GLU A 127 0.34 8.58 -17.07
C GLU A 127 0.95 8.78 -18.46
N CYS A 128 0.05 8.96 -19.43
CA CYS A 128 0.39 9.10 -20.85
C CYS A 128 0.70 10.53 -21.27
N ARG A 129 0.34 11.53 -20.46
CA ARG A 129 0.50 12.95 -20.80
C ARG A 129 1.89 13.41 -20.37
N THR A 130 2.56 14.21 -21.21
CA THR A 130 3.96 14.59 -20.98
C THR A 130 4.12 15.48 -19.75
N GLY A 131 5.27 15.42 -19.06
CA GLY A 131 5.59 16.39 -18.00
C GLY A 131 6.17 17.71 -18.52
N GLY A 132 6.08 17.97 -19.83
CA GLY A 132 6.85 19.01 -20.51
C GLY A 132 8.37 18.79 -20.37
N THR A 133 9.14 19.84 -20.62
CA THR A 133 10.62 19.80 -20.58
C THR A 133 11.20 19.52 -19.21
N SER A 134 10.47 19.88 -18.15
CA SER A 134 10.89 19.66 -16.77
C SER A 134 10.43 18.31 -16.22
N GLY A 135 9.65 17.52 -16.96
CA GLY A 135 9.14 16.23 -16.47
C GLY A 135 8.26 16.40 -15.22
N ASN A 136 7.38 17.38 -15.22
CA ASN A 136 6.53 17.72 -14.09
C ASN A 136 5.26 16.85 -14.04
N HIS A 137 4.98 16.29 -12.87
CA HIS A 137 3.79 15.46 -12.62
C HIS A 137 3.29 15.74 -11.20
N GLN A 138 1.98 15.61 -10.96
CA GLN A 138 1.40 15.73 -9.62
C GLN A 138 0.70 14.43 -9.27
N VAL A 139 1.11 13.81 -8.17
CA VAL A 139 0.49 12.59 -7.64
C VAL A 139 -0.30 12.96 -6.39
N ILE A 140 -1.54 12.50 -6.30
CA ILE A 140 -2.39 12.69 -5.12
C ILE A 140 -2.71 11.32 -4.54
N VAL A 141 -2.40 11.17 -3.26
CA VAL A 141 -2.70 9.97 -2.47
C VAL A 141 -3.75 10.35 -1.44
N THR A 142 -4.93 9.75 -1.54
CA THR A 142 -6.04 9.99 -0.60
C THR A 142 -6.13 8.84 0.38
N PHE A 143 -6.25 9.16 1.66
CA PHE A 143 -6.39 8.21 2.76
C PHE A 143 -7.81 8.20 3.32
N PRO A 144 -8.22 7.10 3.99
CA PRO A 144 -9.54 7.02 4.61
C PRO A 144 -9.72 8.01 5.77
N ASN A 145 -8.62 8.43 6.40
CA ASN A 145 -8.60 9.37 7.53
C ASN A 145 -7.53 10.45 7.30
N PRO A 146 -7.59 11.58 8.03
CA PRO A 146 -6.54 12.57 8.00
C PRO A 146 -5.19 11.97 8.40
N VAL A 147 -4.14 12.31 7.66
CA VAL A 147 -2.78 11.80 7.87
C VAL A 147 -1.78 12.92 8.16
N ILE A 148 -0.67 12.53 8.79
CA ILE A 148 0.56 13.33 8.88
C ILE A 148 1.65 12.56 8.13
N VAL A 149 2.48 13.26 7.36
CA VAL A 149 3.57 12.64 6.59
C VAL A 149 4.87 13.40 6.87
N ASP A 150 5.97 12.69 7.15
CA ASP A 150 7.28 13.32 7.38
C ASP A 150 7.84 13.92 6.09
N ARG A 151 7.94 13.09 5.04
CA ARG A 151 8.42 13.51 3.72
C ARG A 151 7.94 12.56 2.63
N ALA A 152 8.02 13.02 1.40
CA ALA A 152 7.87 12.20 0.20
C ALA A 152 9.23 12.08 -0.51
N LEU A 153 9.52 10.91 -1.07
CA LEU A 153 10.68 10.73 -1.95
C LEU A 153 10.40 9.70 -3.06
N VAL A 154 11.11 9.85 -4.17
CA VAL A 154 11.17 8.84 -5.22
C VAL A 154 12.17 7.76 -4.79
N THR A 155 11.69 6.53 -4.62
CA THR A 155 12.50 5.38 -4.17
C THR A 155 12.91 4.46 -5.31
N SER A 156 12.20 4.50 -6.44
CA SER A 156 12.53 3.78 -7.67
C SER A 156 12.11 4.61 -8.88
N GLY A 157 12.82 4.43 -10.00
CA GLY A 157 12.66 5.24 -11.20
C GLY A 157 13.44 6.56 -11.15
N VAL A 158 13.29 7.35 -12.20
CA VAL A 158 13.97 8.63 -12.43
C VAL A 158 12.97 9.78 -12.23
N GLY A 159 13.28 10.64 -11.29
CA GLY A 159 12.49 11.81 -10.91
C GLY A 159 12.83 12.25 -9.50
N ARG A 160 12.29 13.39 -9.07
CA ARG A 160 12.43 13.87 -7.69
C ARG A 160 11.17 14.56 -7.22
N VAL A 161 10.94 14.53 -5.92
CA VAL A 161 9.90 15.34 -5.27
C VAL A 161 10.39 16.79 -5.23
N SER A 162 9.60 17.68 -5.82
CA SER A 162 9.82 19.13 -5.81
C SER A 162 9.06 19.82 -4.69
N ASN A 163 7.89 19.30 -4.32
CA ASN A 163 7.05 19.81 -3.25
C ASN A 163 6.10 18.72 -2.73
N MET A 164 5.63 18.86 -1.49
CA MET A 164 4.61 18.00 -0.89
C MET A 164 3.71 18.86 0.01
N THR A 165 2.40 18.67 -0.11
CA THR A 165 1.40 19.28 0.77
C THR A 165 0.44 18.23 1.30
N VAL A 166 0.05 18.36 2.57
CA VAL A 166 -0.92 17.47 3.22
C VAL A 166 -2.14 18.31 3.59
N ASN A 167 -3.32 17.93 3.12
CA ASN A 167 -4.59 18.59 3.41
C ASN A 167 -5.62 17.56 3.91
N GLY A 168 -5.66 17.37 5.23
CA GLY A 168 -6.51 16.36 5.84
C GLY A 168 -6.13 14.96 5.35
N ASN A 169 -6.99 14.38 4.51
CA ASN A 169 -6.85 13.03 3.97
C ASN A 169 -5.97 12.97 2.72
N ASP A 170 -5.76 14.10 2.04
CA ASP A 170 -5.07 14.14 0.76
C ASP A 170 -3.61 14.56 0.95
N VAL A 171 -2.72 13.76 0.36
CA VAL A 171 -1.31 14.08 0.21
C VAL A 171 -1.03 14.37 -1.25
N THR A 172 -0.75 15.62 -1.58
CA THR A 172 -0.35 16.05 -2.92
C THR A 172 1.17 16.11 -2.99
N VAL A 173 1.74 15.46 -3.99
CA VAL A 173 3.19 15.41 -4.23
C VAL A 173 3.47 15.89 -5.65
N ASP A 174 4.23 16.97 -5.75
CA ASP A 174 4.69 17.51 -7.03
C ASP A 174 6.05 16.92 -7.36
N LEU A 175 6.14 16.27 -8.52
CA LEU A 175 7.34 15.65 -9.06
C LEU A 175 7.93 16.50 -10.19
N THR A 176 9.25 16.43 -10.35
CA THR A 176 9.99 17.02 -11.47
C THR A 176 11.11 16.07 -11.92
N GLY A 177 11.61 16.25 -13.13
CA GLY A 177 12.64 15.43 -13.75
C GLY A 177 12.19 14.00 -14.07
N VAL A 178 10.88 13.75 -14.15
CA VAL A 178 10.33 12.44 -14.48
C VAL A 178 10.54 12.15 -15.96
N THR A 179 11.25 11.07 -16.29
CA THR A 179 11.53 10.65 -17.67
C THR A 179 10.42 9.76 -18.24
N ASN A 180 10.43 9.59 -19.57
CA ASN A 180 9.52 8.66 -20.25
C ASN A 180 9.94 7.18 -20.05
N ALA A 181 9.04 6.26 -20.38
CA ALA A 181 9.25 4.81 -20.47
C ALA A 181 9.80 4.20 -19.18
N GLN A 182 9.10 4.45 -18.07
CA GLN A 182 9.50 3.95 -16.75
C GLN A 182 8.32 3.70 -15.83
N THR A 183 8.59 3.00 -14.73
CA THR A 183 7.73 3.00 -13.54
C THR A 183 8.46 3.75 -12.43
N ILE A 184 7.82 4.80 -11.91
CA ILE A 184 8.33 5.55 -10.76
C ILE A 184 7.59 5.11 -9.50
N THR A 185 8.32 4.86 -8.42
CA THR A 185 7.76 4.55 -7.11
C THR A 185 7.98 5.73 -6.19
N LEU A 186 6.87 6.27 -5.69
CA LEU A 186 6.80 7.34 -4.72
C LEU A 186 6.55 6.71 -3.34
N THR A 187 7.42 7.01 -2.37
CA THR A 187 7.25 6.58 -0.98
C THR A 187 7.01 7.79 -0.09
N LEU A 188 5.87 7.79 0.58
CA LEU A 188 5.55 8.67 1.69
C LEU A 188 6.13 8.04 2.97
N LYS A 189 7.01 8.77 3.66
CA LYS A 189 7.70 8.28 4.85
C LYS A 189 6.92 8.64 6.11
N GLN A 190 6.85 7.69 7.03
CA GLN A 190 6.24 7.87 8.35
C GLN A 190 4.83 8.46 8.27
N VAL A 191 4.01 7.92 7.36
CA VAL A 191 2.58 8.28 7.28
C VAL A 191 1.93 7.84 8.57
N THR A 192 1.34 8.79 9.28
CA THR A 192 0.71 8.58 10.59
C THR A 192 -0.77 8.90 10.52
N ALA A 193 -1.60 7.96 10.97
CA ALA A 193 -3.05 8.10 11.09
C ALA A 193 -3.49 7.58 12.46
N GLY A 194 -3.78 8.50 13.39
CA GLY A 194 -4.04 8.14 14.79
C GLY A 194 -2.82 7.48 15.45
N MET A 195 -2.91 6.18 15.74
CA MET A 195 -1.83 5.42 16.39
C MET A 195 -1.00 4.56 15.40
N SER A 196 -1.39 4.49 14.14
CA SER A 196 -0.66 3.74 13.12
C SER A 196 0.37 4.63 12.45
N SER A 197 1.60 4.12 12.27
CA SER A 197 2.65 4.78 11.50
C SER A 197 3.38 3.77 10.63
N ALA A 198 3.51 4.05 9.33
CA ALA A 198 4.25 3.23 8.38
C ALA A 198 4.67 4.06 7.17
N ASP A 199 5.60 3.53 6.38
CA ASP A 199 5.85 4.06 5.04
C ASP A 199 4.79 3.54 4.07
N VAL A 200 4.31 4.41 3.18
CA VAL A 200 3.31 4.07 2.16
C VAL A 200 3.93 4.32 0.80
N SER A 201 3.93 3.31 -0.07
CA SER A 201 4.49 3.43 -1.43
C SER A 201 3.42 3.26 -2.48
N VAL A 202 3.46 4.11 -3.50
CA VAL A 202 2.57 4.08 -4.66
C VAL A 202 3.41 4.14 -5.93
N SER A 203 2.93 3.52 -7.01
CA SER A 203 3.67 3.48 -8.27
C SER A 203 2.87 4.10 -9.40
N MET A 204 3.57 4.77 -10.32
CA MET A 204 3.02 5.37 -11.52
C MET A 204 3.85 4.89 -12.72
N GLY A 205 3.19 4.28 -13.70
CA GLY A 205 3.77 4.09 -15.03
C GLY A 205 3.80 5.44 -15.76
N VAL A 206 4.89 5.73 -16.44
CA VAL A 206 5.04 6.92 -17.27
C VAL A 206 5.42 6.45 -18.66
N LEU A 207 4.48 6.58 -19.59
CA LEU A 207 4.66 6.19 -20.98
C LEU A 207 3.92 7.17 -21.87
N PHE A 208 4.66 8.18 -22.34
CA PHE A 208 4.10 9.28 -23.11
C PHE A 208 3.50 8.77 -24.41
N GLY A 209 2.24 9.12 -24.64
CA GLY A 209 1.49 8.73 -25.83
C GLY A 209 0.81 7.36 -25.78
N ASP A 210 0.92 6.59 -24.69
CA ASP A 210 0.10 5.39 -24.48
C ASP A 210 -1.31 5.79 -24.00
N THR A 211 -2.12 6.28 -24.94
CA THR A 211 -3.44 6.85 -24.65
C THR A 211 -4.47 5.80 -24.28
N ASN A 212 -4.20 4.53 -24.56
CA ASN A 212 -5.08 3.42 -24.23
C ASN A 212 -4.68 2.66 -22.93
N ALA A 213 -3.48 2.93 -22.37
CA ALA A 213 -2.91 2.31 -21.16
C ALA A 213 -2.61 0.79 -21.26
N ASP A 214 -2.25 0.28 -22.43
CA ASP A 214 -1.88 -1.14 -22.58
C ASP A 214 -0.38 -1.42 -22.33
N GLY A 215 0.42 -0.38 -22.08
CA GLY A 215 1.84 -0.49 -21.81
C GLY A 215 2.73 -0.39 -23.04
N PHE A 216 2.16 -0.16 -24.23
CA PHE A 216 2.88 0.04 -25.48
C PHE A 216 2.36 1.29 -26.19
N VAL A 217 3.25 2.02 -26.86
CA VAL A 217 2.83 3.11 -27.75
C VAL A 217 2.84 2.60 -29.18
N ASP A 218 1.68 2.47 -29.79
CA ASP A 218 1.57 1.90 -31.13
C ASP A 218 0.52 2.58 -32.02
N SER A 219 0.13 1.89 -33.10
CA SER A 219 -0.86 2.40 -34.04
C SER A 219 -2.26 2.61 -33.45
N ALA A 220 -2.61 1.90 -32.36
CA ALA A 220 -3.86 2.05 -31.66
C ALA A 220 -3.94 3.43 -30.99
N ASP A 221 -2.90 3.87 -30.29
CA ASP A 221 -2.86 5.18 -29.63
C ASP A 221 -2.91 6.32 -30.65
N ILE A 222 -2.16 6.17 -31.76
CA ILE A 222 -2.16 7.14 -32.85
C ILE A 222 -3.58 7.27 -33.43
N THR A 223 -4.26 6.14 -33.64
CA THR A 223 -5.62 6.10 -34.21
C THR A 223 -6.63 6.68 -33.24
N GLN A 224 -6.53 6.34 -31.95
CA GLN A 224 -7.38 6.87 -30.89
C GLN A 224 -7.25 8.38 -30.79
N THR A 225 -6.03 8.89 -30.64
CA THR A 225 -5.74 10.34 -30.56
C THR A 225 -6.25 11.06 -31.80
N LYS A 226 -5.99 10.49 -33.00
CA LYS A 226 -6.46 11.06 -34.26
C LYS A 226 -7.99 11.09 -34.36
N SER A 227 -8.68 10.09 -33.83
CA SER A 227 -10.15 10.04 -33.84
C SER A 227 -10.78 11.14 -32.97
N GLN A 228 -10.04 11.64 -31.98
CA GLN A 228 -10.47 12.70 -31.07
C GLN A 228 -10.07 14.11 -31.53
N SER A 229 -9.26 14.22 -32.60
CA SER A 229 -8.76 15.49 -33.07
C SER A 229 -9.88 16.46 -33.45
N GLY A 230 -9.82 17.68 -32.89
CA GLY A 230 -10.82 18.73 -33.09
C GLY A 230 -12.07 18.60 -32.21
N ASN A 231 -12.22 17.50 -31.46
CA ASN A 231 -13.29 17.39 -30.47
C ASN A 231 -12.91 18.17 -29.19
N PRO A 232 -13.90 18.73 -28.48
CA PRO A 232 -13.67 19.30 -27.16
C PRO A 232 -13.10 18.26 -26.19
N LEU A 233 -12.27 18.73 -25.26
CA LEU A 233 -11.75 17.91 -24.18
C LEU A 233 -12.84 17.56 -23.16
N THR A 234 -12.85 16.32 -22.70
CA THR A 234 -13.84 15.73 -21.80
C THR A 234 -13.18 14.72 -20.87
N SER A 235 -13.91 14.23 -19.87
CA SER A 235 -13.44 13.15 -18.99
C SER A 235 -13.19 11.83 -19.72
N SER A 236 -13.71 11.64 -20.94
CA SER A 236 -13.50 10.42 -21.73
C SER A 236 -12.32 10.47 -22.70
N ASN A 237 -11.81 11.67 -23.03
CA ASN A 237 -10.77 11.84 -24.04
C ASN A 237 -9.59 12.74 -23.60
N PHE A 238 -9.47 13.03 -22.30
CA PHE A 238 -8.40 13.88 -21.80
C PHE A 238 -7.00 13.24 -21.92
N ARG A 239 -6.94 11.92 -22.14
CA ARG A 239 -5.66 11.20 -22.29
C ARG A 239 -5.02 11.45 -23.65
N GLU A 240 -5.84 11.83 -24.63
CA GLU A 240 -5.47 12.15 -26.01
C GLU A 240 -4.96 13.59 -26.18
N ASP A 241 -5.18 14.47 -25.20
CA ASP A 241 -4.44 15.74 -25.08
C ASP A 241 -3.13 15.48 -24.32
N VAL A 242 -2.17 14.92 -25.05
CA VAL A 242 -0.90 14.42 -24.52
C VAL A 242 0.05 15.58 -24.19
N ASN A 243 -0.09 16.70 -24.89
CA ASN A 243 0.71 17.90 -24.70
C ASN A 243 0.17 18.82 -23.59
N ILE A 244 -1.10 18.66 -23.19
CA ILE A 244 -1.79 19.33 -22.08
C ILE A 244 -2.11 20.81 -22.37
N ASP A 245 -2.35 21.16 -23.63
CA ASP A 245 -2.70 22.53 -24.03
C ASP A 245 -4.21 22.82 -24.01
N GLY A 246 -5.04 21.79 -23.78
CA GLY A 246 -6.49 21.88 -23.74
C GLY A 246 -7.18 21.57 -25.07
N PHE A 247 -6.42 21.25 -26.13
CA PHE A 247 -6.92 20.89 -27.44
C PHE A 247 -6.34 19.55 -27.87
N ILE A 248 -7.17 18.69 -28.46
CA ILE A 248 -6.69 17.46 -29.09
C ILE A 248 -6.50 17.76 -30.57
N ASP A 249 -5.26 17.81 -31.03
CA ASP A 249 -4.96 18.20 -32.41
C ASP A 249 -3.76 17.46 -33.03
N SER A 250 -3.25 18.01 -34.13
CA SER A 250 -2.11 17.43 -34.84
C SER A 250 -0.81 17.40 -34.03
N ALA A 251 -0.66 18.27 -33.02
CA ALA A 251 0.47 18.27 -32.11
C ALA A 251 0.47 17.01 -31.23
N ASP A 252 -0.67 16.63 -30.66
CA ASP A 252 -0.79 15.41 -29.85
C ASP A 252 -0.53 14.17 -30.69
N ILE A 253 -1.15 14.09 -31.87
CA ILE A 253 -0.93 12.99 -32.82
C ILE A 253 0.56 12.86 -33.17
N SER A 254 1.25 13.99 -33.34
CA SER A 254 2.68 14.01 -33.66
C SER A 254 3.54 13.55 -32.48
N LEU A 255 3.17 13.92 -31.24
CA LEU A 255 3.84 13.44 -30.04
C LEU A 255 3.66 11.93 -29.84
N VAL A 256 2.44 11.41 -29.98
CA VAL A 256 2.15 9.98 -29.88
C VAL A 256 2.96 9.20 -30.93
N LYS A 257 2.96 9.67 -32.18
CA LYS A 257 3.76 9.08 -33.26
C LYS A 257 5.26 9.08 -32.95
N ALA A 258 5.78 10.15 -32.36
CA ALA A 258 7.20 10.24 -31.99
C ALA A 258 7.59 9.24 -30.90
N GLN A 259 6.63 8.73 -30.13
CA GLN A 259 6.85 7.71 -29.08
C GLN A 259 6.52 6.29 -29.56
N SER A 260 6.08 6.09 -30.80
CA SER A 260 5.73 4.76 -31.31
C SER A 260 6.89 3.76 -31.18
N GLY A 261 6.59 2.57 -30.63
CA GLY A 261 7.57 1.53 -30.33
C GLY A 261 8.19 1.64 -28.94
N THR A 262 7.85 2.67 -28.15
CA THR A 262 8.19 2.70 -26.72
C THR A 262 7.24 1.82 -25.91
N ALA A 263 7.73 1.31 -24.78
CA ALA A 263 6.96 0.44 -23.89
C ALA A 263 7.30 0.73 -22.43
N ALA A 264 6.34 0.50 -21.55
CA ALA A 264 6.58 0.55 -20.11
C ALA A 264 7.43 -0.67 -19.69
N PRO A 265 8.34 -0.54 -18.71
CA PRO A 265 9.01 -1.70 -18.16
C PRO A 265 8.00 -2.71 -17.61
N PRO A 266 8.25 -4.03 -17.73
CA PRO A 266 7.37 -5.02 -17.15
C PRO A 266 7.27 -4.77 -15.64
N ALA A 267 6.04 -4.83 -15.10
CA ALA A 267 5.79 -4.64 -13.68
C ALA A 267 6.67 -5.61 -12.87
N THR A 268 7.63 -5.09 -12.11
CA THR A 268 8.46 -5.91 -11.23
C THR A 268 7.54 -6.48 -10.14
N SER A 269 7.34 -7.80 -10.13
CA SER A 269 6.72 -8.47 -8.98
C SER A 269 7.51 -8.12 -7.73
N PRO A 270 6.87 -7.79 -6.59
CA PRO A 270 7.60 -7.67 -5.34
C PRO A 270 8.33 -9.00 -5.12
N ALA A 271 9.65 -8.93 -4.93
CA ALA A 271 10.46 -10.11 -4.68
C ALA A 271 9.82 -10.89 -3.53
N SER A 272 9.39 -12.13 -3.78
CA SER A 272 9.01 -13.05 -2.73
C SER A 272 10.12 -13.02 -1.70
N THR A 273 9.80 -12.62 -0.48
CA THR A 273 10.70 -12.76 0.66
C THR A 273 11.00 -14.24 0.77
N VAL A 274 12.18 -14.63 0.26
CA VAL A 274 12.75 -15.94 0.51
C VAL A 274 12.95 -15.99 2.01
N THR A 275 12.01 -16.65 2.69
CA THR A 275 12.15 -16.99 4.09
C THR A 275 13.43 -17.81 4.18
N PRO A 276 14.46 -17.41 4.94
CA PRO A 276 15.63 -18.25 5.11
C PRO A 276 15.14 -19.53 5.77
N THR A 277 15.18 -20.64 5.03
CA THR A 277 15.02 -21.95 5.64
C THR A 277 16.15 -22.08 6.67
N SER A 278 15.78 -22.20 7.94
CA SER A 278 16.75 -22.45 9.00
C SER A 278 17.45 -23.77 8.69
N SER A 279 18.68 -23.70 8.19
CA SER A 279 19.55 -24.87 8.15
C SER A 279 19.85 -25.23 9.60
N SER A 280 19.40 -26.42 10.00
CA SER A 280 19.69 -26.98 11.30
C SER A 280 21.21 -27.07 11.49
N ASN A 281 21.76 -26.29 12.41
CA ASN A 281 23.12 -26.47 12.88
C ASN A 281 23.24 -27.85 13.55
N LYS A 282 23.73 -28.83 12.79
CA LYS A 282 24.20 -30.10 13.33
C LYS A 282 25.50 -29.83 14.08
N TRP A 283 25.42 -29.79 15.40
CA TRP A 283 26.56 -29.79 16.30
C TRP A 283 27.42 -31.04 16.04
N TYR A 284 28.64 -30.84 15.58
CA TYR A 284 29.66 -31.88 15.46
C TYR A 284 30.21 -32.15 16.86
N THR A 285 29.89 -33.31 17.47
CA THR A 285 30.58 -33.77 18.68
C THR A 285 31.79 -34.62 18.26
N SER A 286 33.00 -34.06 18.33
CA SER A 286 34.21 -34.87 18.14
C SER A 286 34.46 -35.71 19.39
N ARG A 287 34.18 -37.02 19.34
CA ARG A 287 34.71 -37.98 20.32
C ARG A 287 36.18 -38.26 19.99
N ARG A 288 37.10 -37.78 20.84
CA ARG A 288 38.49 -38.23 20.85
C ARG A 288 38.52 -39.72 21.25
N LYS A 289 38.96 -40.59 20.33
CA LYS A 289 39.42 -41.95 20.67
C LYS A 289 40.79 -41.85 21.31
N THR A 290 40.90 -42.14 22.60
CA THR A 290 42.16 -42.46 23.26
C THR A 290 42.48 -43.93 23.04
N THR A 291 43.49 -44.20 22.21
CA THR A 291 44.05 -45.55 22.01
C THR A 291 45.06 -45.81 23.12
N SER A 292 44.78 -46.79 23.99
CA SER A 292 45.73 -47.29 24.99
C SER A 292 46.67 -48.29 24.34
N VAL A 293 47.98 -48.05 24.41
CA VAL A 293 49.04 -48.97 23.98
C VAL A 293 49.50 -49.75 25.21
N LEU A 294 49.26 -51.06 25.23
CA LEU A 294 49.88 -52.01 26.17
C LEU A 294 51.07 -52.67 25.47
N ARG A 295 52.26 -52.61 26.09
CA ARG A 295 53.43 -53.44 25.76
C ARG A 295 53.52 -54.62 26.73
N PRO A 296 54.03 -55.78 26.29
CA PRO A 296 53.96 -57.01 27.08
C PRO A 296 55.17 -57.20 28.00
N ARG A 297 54.92 -57.81 29.16
CA ARG A 297 55.70 -58.89 29.75
C ARG A 297 54.75 -59.83 30.47
#